data_AF-A0A955Y1C3-F1
#
_entry.id   AF-A0A955Y1C3-F1
#
_cell.length_a   1.000
_cell.length_b   1.000
_cell.length_c   1.000
_cell.angle_alpha   90.00
_cell.angle_beta   90.00
_cell.angle_gamma   90.00
#
_symmetry.space_group_name_H-M   'P 1'
#
loop_
_entity.id
_entity.type
_entity.pdbx_description
1 polymer ?
#
loop_
_entity_poly.entity_id
_entity_poly.type
_entity_poly.pdbx_seq_one_letter_code
_entity_poly.pdbx_strand_id
1 'polypeptide(L)'
;HTLLDFFYLNRMVRVGGVIAIDDIHMMAIAKMVRYVTTYPCYEVLRTAGKPEITSKRKAVRTLQRIVHPVTSHLRGPVAQQLLDDGMLRSDDQLGLTGSMIFLRKVSDDTRPWNWHVPW
;
A
#
# COMPACT_ATOMS: atom_id res chain seq x y z
N HIS A 1 -9.98 3.08 -11.12
CA HIS A 1 -9.25 3.86 -12.13
C HIS A 1 -7.75 3.81 -11.91
N THR A 2 -7.22 4.18 -10.73
CA THR A 2 -5.77 4.26 -10.47
C THR A 2 -4.92 3.04 -10.88
N LEU A 3 -5.39 1.81 -10.64
CA LEU A 3 -4.64 0.61 -11.02
C LEU A 3 -4.54 0.42 -12.56
N LEU A 4 -5.57 0.82 -13.29
CA LEU A 4 -5.56 0.79 -14.75
C LEU A 4 -4.60 1.85 -15.30
N ASP A 5 -4.57 3.02 -14.67
CA ASP A 5 -3.62 4.09 -15.03
C ASP A 5 -2.17 3.61 -14.80
N PHE A 6 -1.92 2.94 -13.66
CA PHE A 6 -0.64 2.32 -13.39
C PHE A 6 -0.29 1.22 -14.40
N PHE A 7 -1.25 0.40 -14.83
CA PHE A 7 -1.02 -0.61 -15.85
C PHE A 7 -0.49 0.01 -17.15
N TYR A 8 -1.05 1.13 -17.60
CA TYR A 8 -0.54 1.84 -18.77
C TYR A 8 0.84 2.47 -18.52
N LEU A 9 1.03 3.12 -17.36
CA LEU A 9 2.34 3.65 -16.97
C LEU A 9 3.44 2.58 -17.02
N ASN A 10 3.16 1.39 -16.49
CA ASN A 10 4.09 0.27 -16.49
C ASN A 10 4.52 -0.18 -17.90
N ARG A 11 3.63 -0.05 -18.89
CA ARG A 11 3.95 -0.37 -20.30
C ARG A 11 4.68 0.75 -21.02
N MET A 12 4.49 1.99 -20.62
CA MET A 12 5.17 3.15 -21.21
C MET A 12 6.59 3.34 -20.65
N VAL A 13 6.78 3.05 -19.36
CA VAL A 13 8.06 3.22 -18.68
C VAL A 13 9.02 2.09 -19.04
N ARG A 14 10.21 2.47 -19.53
CA ARG A 14 11.31 1.54 -19.81
C ARG A 14 12.02 1.12 -18.52
N VAL A 15 12.73 0.00 -18.57
CA VAL A 15 13.62 -0.43 -17.47
C VAL A 15 14.61 0.69 -17.14
N GLY A 16 14.81 0.94 -15.84
CA GLY A 16 15.56 2.08 -15.30
C GLY A 16 14.74 3.35 -15.09
N GLY A 17 13.54 3.45 -15.69
CA GLY A 17 12.63 4.58 -15.50
C GLY A 17 11.98 4.59 -14.10
N VAL A 18 11.54 5.78 -13.69
CA VAL A 18 10.97 6.02 -12.36
C VAL A 18 9.54 6.54 -12.49
N ILE A 19 8.63 5.95 -11.74
CA ILE A 19 7.24 6.41 -11.58
C ILE A 19 7.14 7.11 -10.24
N ALA A 20 6.77 8.38 -10.24
CA ALA A 20 6.42 9.13 -9.04
C ALA A 20 4.90 9.08 -8.83
N ILE A 21 4.48 8.68 -7.64
CA ILE A 21 3.07 8.56 -7.25
C ILE A 21 2.86 9.46 -6.03
N ASP A 22 2.04 10.49 -6.19
CA ASP A 22 1.67 11.40 -5.11
C ASP A 22 0.39 10.95 -4.40
N ASP A 23 -0.02 11.67 -3.36
CA ASP A 23 -1.27 11.49 -2.63
C ASP A 23 -1.47 10.08 -2.04
N ILE A 24 -0.39 9.45 -1.54
CA ILE A 24 -0.45 8.12 -0.89
C ILE A 24 -1.45 8.10 0.28
N HIS A 25 -1.73 9.26 0.88
CA HIS A 25 -2.72 9.38 1.94
C HIS A 25 -4.14 9.00 1.46
N MET A 26 -4.45 9.06 0.17
CA MET A 26 -5.73 8.61 -0.39
C MET A 26 -5.80 7.08 -0.40
N MET A 27 -6.86 6.51 0.17
CA MET A 27 -7.00 5.06 0.35
C MET A 27 -6.88 4.26 -0.97
N ALA A 28 -7.42 4.77 -2.07
CA ALA A 28 -7.34 4.11 -3.38
C ALA A 28 -5.89 4.04 -3.89
N ILE A 29 -5.12 5.12 -3.72
CA ILE A 29 -3.71 5.19 -4.08
C ILE A 29 -2.89 4.27 -3.18
N ALA A 30 -3.09 4.32 -1.86
CA ALA A 30 -2.41 3.45 -0.91
C ALA A 30 -2.60 1.96 -1.24
N LYS A 31 -3.85 1.52 -1.50
CA LYS A 31 -4.14 0.14 -1.88
C LYS A 31 -3.43 -0.27 -3.18
N MET A 32 -3.45 0.61 -4.19
CA MET A 32 -2.75 0.36 -5.44
C MET A 32 -1.23 0.28 -5.21
N VAL A 33 -0.63 1.21 -4.46
CA VAL A 33 0.81 1.21 -4.17
C VAL A 33 1.20 -0.09 -3.46
N ARG A 34 0.45 -0.51 -2.44
CA ARG A 34 0.71 -1.78 -1.74
C ARG A 34 0.69 -2.98 -2.68
N TYR A 35 -0.27 -3.04 -3.59
CA TYR A 35 -0.31 -4.09 -4.59
C TYR A 35 0.89 -4.01 -5.54
N VAL A 36 1.18 -2.83 -6.09
CA VAL A 36 2.29 -2.62 -7.03
C VAL A 36 3.65 -2.91 -6.39
N THR A 37 3.84 -2.63 -5.10
CA THR A 37 5.09 -2.95 -4.40
C THR A 37 5.37 -4.46 -4.30
N THR A 38 4.39 -5.32 -4.58
CA THR A 38 4.61 -6.77 -4.68
C THR A 38 5.11 -7.20 -6.06
N TYR A 39 5.14 -6.31 -7.06
CA TYR A 39 5.56 -6.65 -8.42
C TYR A 39 7.07 -6.89 -8.46
N PRO A 40 7.56 -7.98 -9.07
CA PRO A 40 8.99 -8.29 -9.10
C PRO A 40 9.79 -7.34 -10.01
N CYS A 41 9.11 -6.59 -10.88
CA CYS A 41 9.72 -5.64 -11.81
C CYS A 41 9.86 -4.22 -11.25
N TYR A 42 9.46 -4.00 -10.00
CA TYR A 42 9.61 -2.71 -9.33
C TYR A 42 10.33 -2.83 -7.99
N GLU A 43 11.01 -1.75 -7.64
CA GLU A 43 11.51 -1.54 -6.29
C GLU A 43 11.15 -0.12 -5.81
N VAL A 44 11.05 0.04 -4.49
CA VAL A 44 10.87 1.36 -3.88
C VAL A 44 12.21 2.08 -3.86
N LEU A 45 12.34 3.13 -4.68
CA LEU A 45 13.56 3.92 -4.77
C LEU A 45 13.68 4.90 -3.60
N ARG A 46 12.59 5.60 -3.29
CA ARG A 46 12.51 6.61 -2.21
C ARG A 46 11.05 6.93 -1.89
N THR A 47 10.80 7.39 -0.67
CA THR A 47 9.58 8.11 -0.30
C THR A 47 9.90 9.55 0.08
N ALA A 48 8.95 10.45 -0.21
CA ALA A 48 9.08 11.88 0.06
C ALA A 48 7.84 12.44 0.74
N GLY A 49 8.02 13.56 1.43
CA GLY A 49 6.99 14.22 2.22
C GLY A 49 6.90 13.68 3.65
N LYS A 50 6.41 14.53 4.55
CA LYS A 50 5.99 14.07 5.88
C LYS A 50 4.60 13.47 5.72
N PRO A 51 4.30 12.31 6.32
CA PRO A 51 2.92 11.85 6.36
C PRO A 51 2.12 12.92 7.10
N GLU A 52 1.13 13.51 6.45
CA GLU A 52 0.12 14.28 7.15
C GLU A 52 -0.72 13.30 7.98
N ILE A 53 -0.21 12.96 9.15
CA ILE A 53 -0.96 12.17 10.12
C ILE A 53 -2.03 13.09 10.69
N THR A 54 -3.16 13.17 9.97
CA THR A 54 -4.39 13.81 10.44
C THR A 54 -4.72 13.26 11.83
N SER A 55 -5.07 14.13 12.78
CA SER A 55 -5.36 13.78 14.18
C SER A 55 -6.40 12.66 14.33
N LYS A 56 -7.33 12.52 13.35
CA LYS A 56 -8.29 11.42 13.28
C LYS A 56 -7.62 10.05 13.09
N ARG A 57 -6.54 9.95 12.31
CA ARG A 57 -5.78 8.69 12.13
C ARG A 57 -5.03 8.29 13.40
N LYS A 58 -4.53 9.25 14.20
CA LYS A 58 -3.94 8.96 15.51
C LYS A 58 -4.99 8.39 16.46
N ALA A 59 -6.17 9.01 16.52
CA ALA A 59 -7.27 8.53 17.35
C ALA A 59 -7.73 7.13 16.96
N VAL A 60 -7.88 6.86 15.65
CA VAL A 60 -8.23 5.52 15.14
C VAL A 60 -7.15 4.49 15.48
N ARG A 61 -5.86 4.81 15.32
CA ARG A 61 -4.74 3.91 15.68
C ARG A 61 -4.70 3.61 17.18
N THR A 62 -4.98 4.60 18.03
CA THR A 62 -5.09 4.42 19.48
C THR A 62 -6.28 3.53 19.83
N LEU A 63 -7.45 3.78 19.23
CA LEU A 63 -8.64 2.96 19.43
C LEU A 63 -8.40 1.51 19.00
N GLN A 64 -7.81 1.30 17.82
CA GLN A 64 -7.48 -0.03 17.31
C GLN A 64 -6.54 -0.80 18.25
N ARG A 65 -5.51 -0.17 18.82
CA ARG A 65 -4.63 -0.83 19.80
C ARG A 65 -5.35 -1.29 21.07
N ILE A 66 -6.36 -0.55 21.49
CA ILE A 66 -7.17 -0.88 22.68
C ILE A 66 -8.17 -1.99 22.35
N VAL A 67 -8.78 -1.94 21.16
CA VAL A 67 -9.85 -2.85 20.75
C VAL A 67 -9.29 -4.19 20.25
N HIS A 68 -8.13 -4.22 19.60
CA HIS A 68 -7.50 -5.43 19.04
C HIS A 68 -7.29 -6.59 20.04
N PRO A 69 -6.76 -6.40 21.27
CA PRO A 69 -6.65 -7.50 22.23
C PRO A 69 -8.03 -8.01 22.66
N VAL A 70 -9.03 -7.13 22.75
CA VAL A 70 -10.40 -7.47 23.18
C VAL A 70 -11.16 -8.23 22.08
N THR A 71 -11.04 -7.80 20.82
CA THR A 71 -11.70 -8.46 19.68
C THR A 71 -11.02 -9.75 19.26
N SER A 72 -9.73 -9.95 19.55
CA SER A 72 -9.02 -11.21 19.28
C SER A 72 -9.64 -12.42 20.00
N HIS A 73 -10.31 -12.18 21.13
CA HIS A 73 -11.00 -13.22 21.92
C HIS A 73 -12.47 -13.41 21.52
N LEU A 74 -13.02 -12.54 20.65
CA LEU A 74 -14.40 -12.59 20.19
C LEU A 74 -14.44 -13.10 18.74
N ARG A 75 -14.80 -14.38 18.56
CA ARG A 75 -14.99 -15.02 17.24
C ARG A 75 -16.31 -14.57 16.57
N GLY A 76 -16.47 -13.28 16.34
CA GLY A 76 -17.63 -12.70 15.66
C GLY A 76 -17.30 -12.19 14.25
N PRO A 77 -18.30 -12.07 13.35
CA PRO A 77 -18.11 -11.52 12.00
C PRO A 77 -17.56 -10.07 11.99
N VAL A 78 -17.82 -9.31 13.06
CA VAL A 78 -17.27 -7.96 13.27
C VAL A 78 -15.76 -7.97 13.55
N ALA A 79 -15.26 -9.02 14.22
CA ALA A 79 -13.83 -9.15 14.48
C ALA A 79 -13.06 -9.42 13.19
N GLN A 80 -13.62 -10.20 12.25
CA GLN A 80 -13.00 -10.46 10.95
C GLN A 80 -12.89 -9.20 10.08
N GLN A 81 -13.87 -8.28 10.13
CA GLN A 81 -13.79 -7.00 9.39
C GLN A 81 -12.78 -6.02 10.00
N LEU A 82 -12.54 -6.08 11.31
CA LEU A 82 -11.53 -5.26 11.99
C LEU A 82 -10.12 -5.88 11.93
N LEU A 83 -10.03 -7.20 11.78
CA LEU A 83 -8.81 -7.99 11.60
C LEU A 83 -8.49 -8.25 10.13
N ASP A 84 -9.15 -7.56 9.18
CA ASP A 84 -8.83 -7.70 7.76
C ASP A 84 -7.33 -7.40 7.57
N ASP A 85 -6.57 -8.42 7.18
CA ASP A 85 -5.10 -8.48 7.18
C ASP A 85 -4.45 -7.32 6.41
N GLY A 86 -5.18 -6.75 5.45
CA GLY A 86 -4.81 -5.53 4.74
C GLY A 86 -4.72 -4.28 5.63
N MET A 87 -5.08 -4.33 6.90
CA MET A 87 -4.87 -3.23 7.87
C MET A 87 -3.72 -3.51 8.85
N LEU A 88 -3.27 -4.76 8.96
CA LEU A 88 -2.34 -5.21 10.01
C LEU A 88 -0.88 -4.87 9.72
N ARG A 89 -0.47 -4.78 8.44
CA ARG A 89 0.79 -4.15 8.07
C ARG A 89 0.61 -2.64 8.02
N SER A 90 1.09 -1.95 9.05
CA SER A 90 1.13 -0.50 9.06
C SER A 90 1.96 -0.01 7.88
N ASP A 91 1.51 1.05 7.19
CA ASP A 91 2.26 1.70 6.09
C ASP A 91 3.71 2.04 6.50
N ASP A 92 3.95 2.25 7.80
CA ASP A 92 5.27 2.37 8.44
C ASP A 92 6.21 1.19 8.14
N GLN A 93 5.72 -0.06 8.19
CA GLN A 93 6.51 -1.26 7.93
C GLN A 93 6.80 -1.49 6.45
N LEU A 94 5.93 -0.98 5.57
CA LEU A 94 6.09 -1.06 4.11
C LEU A 94 6.89 0.14 3.56
N GLY A 95 7.34 1.05 4.42
CA GLY A 95 8.04 2.26 4.02
C GLY A 95 7.16 3.27 3.27
N LEU A 96 5.84 3.12 3.31
CA LEU A 96 4.84 3.92 2.58
C LEU A 96 4.43 5.20 3.32
N THR A 97 5.28 5.69 4.22
CA THR A 97 4.96 6.81 5.13
C THR A 97 5.10 8.20 4.50
N GLY A 98 5.26 8.31 3.19
CA GLY A 98 5.39 9.58 2.49
C GLY A 98 4.04 10.17 2.06
N SER A 99 4.06 11.44 1.63
CA SER A 99 2.99 11.93 0.74
C SER A 99 3.14 11.34 -0.65
N MET A 100 4.39 11.05 -1.05
CA MET A 100 4.79 10.59 -2.37
C MET A 100 5.77 9.41 -2.32
N ILE A 101 5.73 8.54 -3.32
CA ILE A 101 6.61 7.37 -3.49
C ILE A 101 7.17 7.33 -4.90
N PHE A 102 8.43 6.93 -5.00
CA PHE A 102 9.14 6.75 -6.26
C PHE A 102 9.42 5.26 -6.45
N LEU A 103 8.89 4.69 -7.53
CA LEU A 103 9.08 3.30 -7.92
C LEU A 103 10.00 3.24 -9.13
N ARG A 104 11.12 2.50 -9.01
CA ARG A 104 12.03 2.27 -10.13
C ARG A 104 11.68 0.95 -10.80
N LYS A 105 11.52 0.96 -12.12
CA LYS A 105 11.33 -0.25 -12.90
C LYS A 105 12.68 -0.94 -13.10
N VAL A 106 12.87 -2.12 -12.53
CA VAL A 106 14.15 -2.86 -12.55
C VAL A 106 14.22 -3.91 -13.65
N SER A 107 13.08 -4.38 -14.14
CA SER A 107 12.97 -5.34 -15.22
C SER A 107 11.68 -5.17 -16.01
N ASP A 108 11.55 -5.87 -17.13
CA ASP A 108 10.27 -5.96 -17.83
C ASP A 108 9.27 -6.80 -17.06
N ASP A 109 7.99 -6.44 -17.21
CA ASP A 109 6.90 -7.13 -16.54
C ASP A 109 6.55 -8.42 -17.28
N THR A 110 7.04 -9.55 -16.75
CA THR A 110 6.81 -10.89 -17.30
C THR A 110 5.76 -11.67 -16.49
N ARG A 111 4.94 -11.00 -15.68
CA ARG A 111 3.96 -11.68 -14.82
C ARG A 111 2.88 -12.38 -15.65
N PRO A 112 2.47 -13.61 -15.27
CA PRO A 112 1.36 -14.28 -15.93
C PRO A 112 0.02 -13.66 -15.53
N TRP A 113 -1.02 -13.95 -16.31
CA TRP A 113 -2.37 -13.42 -16.10
C TRP A 113 -3.00 -13.84 -14.76
N ASN A 114 -2.53 -14.94 -14.16
CA ASN A 114 -2.99 -15.49 -12.88
C ASN A 114 -2.11 -15.09 -11.69
N TRP A 115 -1.21 -14.12 -11.87
CA TRP A 115 -0.32 -13.70 -10.80
C TRP A 115 -1.11 -13.01 -9.67
N HIS A 116 -0.97 -13.54 -8.46
CA HIS A 116 -1.57 -12.98 -7.25
C HIS A 116 -0.65 -13.24 -6.06
N VAL A 117 -0.29 -12.17 -5.35
CA VAL A 117 0.49 -12.24 -4.10
C VAL A 117 -0.31 -11.45 -3.06
N PRO A 118 -0.55 -11.98 -1.84
CA PRO A 118 -1.19 -11.21 -0.78
C PRO A 118 -0.29 -10.06 -0.29
N TRP A 119 -0.86 -8.88 -0.03
CA TRP A 119 -0.14 -7.66 0.40
C TRP A 119 -0.57 -7.13 1.77
#